data_AF-A0A353HSU1-F1
#
_entry.id   AF-A0A353HSU1-F1
#
_cell.length_a   1.000
_cell.length_b   1.000
_cell.length_c   1.000
_cell.angle_alpha   90.00
_cell.angle_beta   90.00
_cell.angle_gamma   90.00
#
_symmetry.space_group_name_H-M   'P 1'
#
loop_
_entity.id
_entity.type
_entity.pdbx_description
1 polymer ?
#
loop_
_entity_poly.entity_id
_entity_poly.type
_entity_poly.pdbx_seq_one_letter_code
_entity_poly.pdbx_strand_id
1 'polypeptide(L)'
;MHAIYFRWKVAPGREADFEHAWLELTELIRDAHGGLGSRLHLCADGHYFAYAQWPSEHVWATQPEPTARMVALRNRMRECAELVDGPLRGDVVADLLISPTSD
;
A
#
# COMPACT_ATOMS: atom_id res chain seq x y z
N MET A 1 10.34 12.67 4.75
CA MET A 1 9.33 11.62 4.48
C MET A 1 9.07 11.57 3.00
N HIS A 2 8.87 10.38 2.47
CA HIS A 2 8.64 10.12 1.06
C HIS A 2 7.37 9.28 0.90
N ALA A 3 6.59 9.50 -0.15
CA ALA A 3 5.34 8.80 -0.39
C ALA A 3 5.40 8.01 -1.71
N ILE A 4 4.83 6.81 -1.69
CA ILE A 4 4.70 5.94 -2.87
C ILE A 4 3.23 5.65 -3.10
N TYR A 5 2.73 6.01 -4.27
CA TYR A 5 1.33 5.85 -4.65
C TYR A 5 1.14 4.74 -5.69
N PHE A 6 0.03 4.02 -5.56
CA PHE A 6 -0.42 3.00 -6.49
C PHE A 6 -1.95 3.06 -6.66
N ARG A 7 -2.43 2.66 -7.84
CA ARG A 7 -3.86 2.50 -8.15
C ARG A 7 -4.12 1.14 -8.76
N TRP A 8 -5.21 0.50 -8.35
CA TRP A 8 -5.62 -0.80 -8.83
C TRP A 8 -7.08 -0.80 -9.29
N LYS A 9 -7.35 -1.64 -10.29
CA LYS A 9 -8.69 -2.09 -10.64
C LYS A 9 -8.88 -3.49 -10.08
N VAL A 10 -9.69 -3.62 -9.04
CA VAL A 10 -10.00 -4.91 -8.41
C VAL A 10 -11.11 -5.61 -9.21
N ALA A 11 -10.97 -6.92 -9.40
CA ALA A 11 -11.98 -7.73 -10.07
C ALA A 11 -13.25 -7.83 -9.22
N PRO A 12 -14.45 -7.74 -9.82
CA PRO A 12 -15.72 -7.82 -9.09
C PRO A 12 -15.81 -9.07 -8.22
N GLY A 13 -16.17 -8.92 -6.94
CA GLY A 13 -16.31 -10.01 -5.98
C GLY A 13 -14.98 -10.46 -5.34
N ARG A 14 -13.87 -9.76 -5.60
CA ARG A 14 -12.54 -10.04 -5.03
C ARG A 14 -12.04 -8.93 -4.10
N GLU A 15 -12.89 -7.96 -3.78
CA GLU A 15 -12.57 -6.78 -2.97
C GLU A 15 -12.07 -7.17 -1.58
N ALA A 16 -12.81 -8.03 -0.87
CA ALA A 16 -12.42 -8.49 0.47
C ALA A 16 -11.09 -9.27 0.46
N ASP A 17 -10.85 -10.10 -0.57
CA ASP A 17 -9.57 -10.81 -0.73
C ASP A 17 -8.42 -9.83 -0.92
N PHE A 18 -8.62 -8.81 -1.75
CA PHE A 18 -7.64 -7.77 -2.03
C PHE A 18 -7.35 -6.93 -0.78
N GLU A 19 -8.39 -6.49 -0.07
CA GLU A 19 -8.27 -5.69 1.15
C GLU A 19 -7.54 -6.44 2.26
N HIS A 20 -7.88 -7.71 2.50
CA HIS A 20 -7.18 -8.53 3.49
C HIS A 20 -5.71 -8.73 3.14
N ALA A 21 -5.41 -9.06 1.87
CA ALA A 21 -4.03 -9.25 1.43
C ALA A 21 -3.22 -7.94 1.50
N TRP A 22 -3.83 -6.81 1.14
CA TRP A 22 -3.22 -5.48 1.22
C TRP A 22 -2.94 -5.09 2.67
N LEU A 23 -3.90 -5.31 3.58
CA LEU A 23 -3.78 -4.96 5.00
C LEU A 23 -2.61 -5.71 5.62
N GLU A 24 -2.60 -7.03 5.49
CA GLU A 24 -1.55 -7.87 6.08
C GLU A 24 -0.18 -7.56 5.48
N LEU A 25 -0.09 -7.37 4.16
CA LEU A 25 1.18 -7.00 3.52
C LEU A 25 1.69 -5.64 4.04
N THR A 26 0.78 -4.68 4.23
CA THR A 26 1.12 -3.34 4.73
C THR A 26 1.64 -3.41 6.16
N GLU A 27 1.01 -4.20 7.03
CA GLU A 27 1.47 -4.43 8.40
C GLU A 27 2.86 -5.08 8.42
N LEU A 28 3.08 -6.13 7.62
CA LEU A 28 4.40 -6.77 7.52
C LEU A 28 5.48 -5.81 7.00
N ILE A 29 5.16 -4.97 6.01
CA ILE A 29 6.10 -3.97 5.50
C ILE A 29 6.42 -2.92 6.57
N ARG A 30 5.42 -2.43 7.30
CA ARG A 30 5.62 -1.46 8.40
C ARG A 30 6.55 -2.07 9.47
N ASP A 31 6.24 -3.29 9.89
CA ASP A 31 6.90 -3.92 11.04
C ASP A 31 8.30 -4.47 10.71
N ALA A 32 8.51 -4.96 9.48
CA ALA A 32 9.78 -5.58 9.09
C ALA A 32 10.68 -4.69 8.23
N HIS A 33 10.12 -3.79 7.40
CA HIS A 33 10.87 -3.04 6.39
C HIS A 33 10.93 -1.52 6.66
N GLY A 34 10.32 -1.04 7.75
CA GLY A 34 10.43 0.37 8.17
C GLY A 34 9.51 1.34 7.42
N GLY A 35 8.43 0.85 6.81
CA GLY A 35 7.36 1.73 6.31
C GLY A 35 6.66 2.47 7.45
N LEU A 36 6.18 3.69 7.21
CA LEU A 36 5.45 4.51 8.19
C LEU A 36 3.94 4.29 8.16
N GLY A 37 3.49 3.26 7.44
CA GLY A 37 2.09 2.96 7.21
C GLY A 37 1.61 3.40 5.82
N SER A 38 0.35 3.10 5.55
CA SER A 38 -0.29 3.34 4.26
C SER A 38 -1.78 3.56 4.46
N ARG A 39 -2.42 4.27 3.53
CA ARG A 39 -3.89 4.40 3.50
C ARG A 39 -4.42 3.81 2.22
N LEU A 40 -5.41 2.92 2.34
CA LEU A 40 -6.17 2.37 1.23
C LEU A 40 -7.48 3.13 1.08
N HIS A 41 -7.85 3.44 -0.15
CA HIS A 41 -9.05 4.17 -0.49
C HIS A 41 -9.80 3.45 -1.62
N LEU A 42 -11.12 3.34 -1.49
CA LEU A 42 -12.02 2.96 -2.57
C LEU A 42 -12.58 4.22 -3.23
N CYS A 43 -12.45 4.32 -4.56
CA CYS A 43 -12.97 5.42 -5.36
C CYS A 43 -14.43 5.19 -5.78
N ALA A 44 -15.11 6.27 -6.16
CA ALA A 44 -16.46 6.20 -6.72
C ALA A 44 -16.56 5.40 -8.03
N ASP A 45 -15.45 5.29 -8.78
CA ASP A 45 -15.36 4.49 -10.01
C ASP A 45 -14.96 3.02 -9.76
N GLY A 46 -14.99 2.57 -8.49
CA GLY A 46 -14.69 1.20 -8.09
C GLY A 46 -13.20 0.84 -8.03
N HIS A 47 -12.30 1.77 -8.38
CA HIS A 47 -10.86 1.52 -8.26
C HIS A 47 -10.38 1.75 -6.84
N TYR A 48 -9.31 1.06 -6.48
CA TYR A 48 -8.59 1.29 -5.24
C TYR A 48 -7.37 2.16 -5.51
N PHE A 49 -7.01 3.03 -4.58
CA PHE A 49 -5.67 3.60 -4.54
C PHE A 49 -5.11 3.56 -3.13
N ALA A 50 -3.80 3.53 -3.03
CA ALA A 50 -3.12 3.69 -1.77
C ALA A 50 -1.88 4.56 -1.92
N TYR A 51 -1.51 5.24 -0.84
CA TYR A 51 -0.17 5.79 -0.69
C TYR A 51 0.45 5.32 0.61
N ALA A 52 1.69 4.84 0.51
CA ALA A 52 2.51 4.44 1.64
C ALA A 52 3.54 5.51 1.95
N GLN A 53 3.70 5.85 3.22
CA GLN A 53 4.74 6.78 3.68
C GLN A 53 5.99 6.01 4.11
N TRP A 54 7.13 6.60 3.84
CA TRP A 54 8.46 6.08 4.15
C TRP A 54 9.33 7.17 4.76
N PRO A 55 10.33 6.82 5.59
CA PRO A 55 11.26 7.82 6.13
C PRO A 55 11.96 8.62 5.03
N SER A 56 12.38 7.93 3.96
CA SER A 56 12.98 8.50 2.74
C SER A 56 12.80 7.59 1.54
N GLU A 57 13.06 8.10 0.32
CA GLU A 57 13.13 7.28 -0.89
C GLU A 57 14.16 6.15 -0.76
N HIS A 58 15.30 6.42 -0.11
CA HIS A 58 16.35 5.43 0.10
C HIS A 58 15.84 4.22 0.88
N VAL A 59 15.13 4.42 1.99
CA VAL A 59 14.58 3.31 2.80
C VAL A 59 13.60 2.47 1.98
N TRP A 60 12.78 3.11 1.13
CA TRP A 60 11.90 2.37 0.21
C TRP A 60 12.69 1.63 -0.89
N ALA A 61 13.75 2.21 -1.44
CA ALA A 61 14.51 1.61 -2.53
C ALA A 61 15.40 0.44 -2.08
N THR A 62 15.88 0.45 -0.84
CA THR A 62 16.80 -0.56 -0.29
C THR A 62 16.13 -1.46 0.74
N GLN A 63 14.84 -1.71 0.60
CA GLN A 63 14.12 -2.65 1.45
C GLN A 63 14.78 -4.04 1.41
N PRO A 64 14.75 -4.80 2.52
CA PRO A 64 15.13 -6.21 2.50
C PRO A 64 14.29 -7.01 1.51
N GLU A 65 14.82 -8.16 1.11
CA GLU A 65 14.07 -9.13 0.32
C GLU A 65 12.78 -9.55 1.07
N PRO A 66 11.64 -9.63 0.37
CA PRO A 66 10.38 -9.99 1.00
C PRO A 66 10.44 -11.44 1.50
N THR A 67 9.84 -11.68 2.66
CA THR A 67 9.61 -13.04 3.15
C THR A 67 8.68 -13.82 2.21
N ALA A 68 8.68 -15.14 2.31
CA ALA A 68 7.77 -16.00 1.53
C ALA A 68 6.29 -15.60 1.71
N ARG A 69 5.91 -15.18 2.92
CA ARG A 69 4.54 -14.71 3.21
C ARG A 69 4.23 -13.41 2.46
N MET A 70 5.15 -12.45 2.46
CA MET A 70 4.98 -11.19 1.72
C MET A 70 4.89 -11.44 0.21
N VAL A 71 5.66 -12.39 -0.32
CA VAL A 71 5.56 -12.80 -1.72
C VAL A 71 4.18 -13.39 -2.03
N ALA A 72 3.67 -14.28 -1.16
CA ALA A 72 2.34 -14.88 -1.33
C ALA A 72 1.23 -13.83 -1.31
N LEU A 73 1.28 -12.85 -0.40
CA LEU A 73 0.30 -11.76 -0.31
C LEU A 73 0.34 -10.86 -1.55
N ARG A 74 1.55 -10.51 -2.04
CA ARG A 74 1.70 -9.75 -3.30
C ARG A 74 1.09 -10.50 -4.48
N ASN A 75 1.27 -11.82 -4.54
CA ASN A 75 0.65 -12.64 -5.59
C ASN A 75 -0.87 -12.66 -5.44
N ARG A 76 -1.40 -12.82 -4.22
CA ARG A 76 -2.84 -12.76 -3.96
C ARG A 76 -3.44 -11.43 -4.42
N MET A 77 -2.79 -10.31 -4.14
CA MET A 77 -3.24 -9.00 -4.64
C MET A 77 -3.26 -8.96 -6.17
N ARG A 78 -2.22 -9.46 -6.85
CA ARG A 78 -2.17 -9.53 -8.33
C ARG A 78 -3.24 -10.44 -8.93
N GLU A 79 -3.65 -11.50 -8.24
CA GLU A 79 -4.76 -12.37 -8.66
C GLU A 79 -6.14 -11.70 -8.50
N CYS A 80 -6.25 -10.72 -7.61
CA CYS A 80 -7.50 -10.00 -7.34
C CYS A 80 -7.61 -8.72 -8.17
N ALA A 81 -6.49 -8.12 -8.57
CA ALA A 81 -6.48 -6.76 -9.09
C ALA A 81 -5.39 -6.51 -10.13
N GLU A 82 -5.73 -5.70 -11.12
CA GLU A 82 -4.81 -5.14 -12.09
C GLU A 82 -4.22 -3.84 -11.52
N LEU A 83 -2.89 -3.69 -11.55
CA LEU A 83 -2.25 -2.40 -11.27
C LEU A 83 -2.44 -1.49 -12.49
N VAL A 84 -3.17 -0.39 -12.30
CA VAL A 84 -3.50 0.53 -13.40
C VAL A 84 -2.65 1.80 -13.38
N ASP A 85 -2.05 2.15 -12.24
CA ASP A 85 -1.15 3.28 -12.13
C ASP A 85 -0.15 3.12 -10.98
N GLY A 86 1.02 3.74 -11.13
CA GLY A 86 2.11 3.77 -10.16
C GLY A 86 3.26 2.77 -10.43
N PRO A 87 4.37 2.86 -9.67
CA PRO A 87 4.54 3.76 -8.53
C PRO A 87 4.76 5.22 -8.95
N LEU A 88 3.91 6.12 -8.43
CA LEU A 88 4.24 7.55 -8.37
C LEU A 88 4.97 7.80 -7.05
N ARG A 89 5.99 8.66 -7.08
CA ARG A 89 6.92 8.90 -5.98
C ARG A 89 7.07 10.38 -5.72
N GLY A 90 7.21 10.77 -4.46
CA GLY A 90 7.42 12.17 -4.13
C GLY A 90 7.72 12.42 -2.66
N ASP A 91 8.48 13.46 -2.40
CA ASP A 91 8.73 13.93 -1.03
C ASP A 91 7.51 14.65 -0.47
N VAL A 92 7.23 14.41 0.81
CA VAL A 92 6.16 15.10 1.52
C VAL A 92 6.59 16.55 1.77
N VAL A 93 5.95 17.49 1.07
CA VAL A 93 6.19 18.93 1.25
C VAL A 93 5.40 19.50 2.44
N ALA A 94 4.22 18.96 2.71
CA ALA A 94 3.39 19.30 3.85
C ALA A 94 2.57 18.09 4.29
N ASP A 95 2.46 17.86 5.60
CA ASP A 95 1.60 16.82 6.18
C ASP A 95 0.61 17.47 7.15
N LEU A 96 -0.67 17.36 6.82
CA LEU A 96 -1.80 17.87 7.62
C LEU A 96 -2.79 16.74 7.94
N LEU A 97 -2.34 15.49 7.84
CA LEU A 97 -3.18 14.34 8.12
C LEU A 97 -3.50 14.26 9.60
N ILE A 98 -4.79 14.26 9.93
CA ILE A 98 -5.28 13.99 11.27
C ILE A 98 -5.67 12.51 11.31
N SER A 99 -5.15 11.77 12.29
CA SER A 99 -5.65 10.44 12.59
C SER A 99 -6.95 10.59 13.39
N PRO A 100 -8.09 10.05 12.93
CA PRO A 100 -9.25 9.96 13.79
C PRO A 100 -8.89 9.10 14.99
N THR A 101 -9.15 9.60 16.20
CA THR A 101 -9.12 8.74 17.40
C THR A 101 -10.13 7.62 17.19
N SER A 102 -9.68 6.38 17.34
CA SER A 102 -10.60 5.25 17.47
C SER A 102 -11.32 5.43 18.80
N ASP A 103 -12.60 5.82 18.76
CA ASP A 103 -13.53 5.73 19.89
C ASP A 103 -13.87 4.25 20.19
#